data_AF-A0AAV0GBZ0-F1
#
_entry.id   AF-A0AAV0GBZ0-F1
#
_cell.length_a   1.000
_cell.length_b   1.000
_cell.length_c   1.000
_cell.angle_alpha   90.00
_cell.angle_beta   90.00
_cell.angle_gamma   90.00
#
_symmetry.space_group_name_H-M   'P 1'
#
loop_
_entity.id
_entity.type
_entity.pdbx_description
1 polymer ?
#
loop_
_entity_poly.entity_id
_entity_poly.type
_entity_poly.pdbx_seq_one_letter_code
_entity_poly.pdbx_strand_id
1 'polypeptide(L)'
;MESTFRIRLSYSDSSRKQNVERNVCNKRRKSDSAGTRTTSLKSQENYFDYVNNMKEKVIQPCQLTFECYRSSIYIGGRYLKYSRNVSQTRWVIDDERVGEASVEEILGGSILPCFQGDGYKFHAAGREDIDVRMLGTGRPFLIEIQNARQVPSKDIIKDMEIKINSMENQLVKVKNLDVLGNQGWAMMREGEAEKQKQYSALVWISRDLNNEDLQTISSAKDMKIIQKTPIRVLHRRSPLERERIIHWMKLEKILGSSQYFLLHLCTQAGTYIKEFVHGDLGRTQPSIGSMLGCRAEILQLDVTDVKMDCF
;
A
#
# COMPACT_ATOMS: atom_id res chain seq x y z
N MET A 1 -25.97 6.55 10.02
CA MET A 1 -24.63 6.77 9.44
C MET A 1 -24.12 8.10 9.95
N GLU A 2 -22.91 8.14 10.51
CA GLU A 2 -22.25 9.42 10.82
C GLU A 2 -21.98 10.20 9.52
N SER A 3 -22.13 11.52 9.55
CA SER A 3 -21.81 12.37 8.40
C SER A 3 -20.32 12.31 8.09
N THR A 4 -19.97 12.10 6.81
CA THR A 4 -18.59 12.19 6.32
C THR A 4 -18.15 13.62 6.04
N PHE A 5 -19.08 14.57 6.01
CA PHE A 5 -18.79 16.00 5.87
C PHE A 5 -18.87 16.69 7.23
N ARG A 6 -17.85 17.46 7.57
CA ARG A 6 -17.69 18.12 8.86
C ARG A 6 -17.46 19.61 8.65
N ILE A 7 -18.13 20.41 9.48
CA ILE A 7 -17.93 21.86 9.59
C ILE A 7 -17.34 22.09 10.98
N ARG A 8 -16.13 22.63 11.05
CA ARG A 8 -15.49 23.06 12.30
C ARG A 8 -15.61 24.57 12.40
N LEU A 9 -16.16 25.04 13.52
CA LEU A 9 -16.20 26.45 13.90
C LEU A 9 -15.18 26.67 15.02
N SER A 10 -14.24 27.57 14.83
CA SER A 10 -13.23 27.92 15.83
C SER A 10 -13.37 29.39 16.21
N TYR A 11 -13.54 29.66 17.49
CA TYR A 11 -13.64 31.01 18.03
C TYR A 11 -12.34 31.35 18.76
N SER A 12 -11.74 32.48 18.40
CA SER A 12 -10.51 32.96 19.03
C SER A 12 -10.68 34.38 19.53
N ASP A 13 -10.04 34.68 20.66
CA ASP A 13 -10.03 36.01 21.26
C ASP A 13 -8.60 36.56 21.15
N SER A 14 -8.44 37.61 20.35
CA SER A 14 -7.16 38.28 20.10
C SER A 14 -6.59 38.92 21.38
N SER A 15 -7.44 39.30 22.34
CA SER A 15 -7.04 39.99 23.57
C SER A 15 -6.38 39.05 24.60
N ARG A 16 -6.68 37.75 24.56
CA ARG A 16 -6.13 36.77 25.52
C ARG A 16 -4.74 36.24 25.17
N LYS A 17 -4.26 36.36 23.93
CA LYS A 17 -2.93 35.87 23.54
C LYS A 17 -1.79 36.61 24.27
N GLN A 18 -1.96 37.89 24.61
CA GLN A 18 -0.94 38.65 25.36
C GLN A 18 -0.83 38.28 26.85
N ASN A 19 -1.89 37.70 27.44
CA ASN A 19 -1.90 37.38 28.87
C ASN A 19 -1.33 35.98 29.21
N VAL A 20 -1.19 35.10 28.22
CA VAL A 20 -0.64 33.75 28.46
C VAL A 20 0.89 33.80 28.55
N GLU A 21 1.57 34.59 27.71
CA GLU A 21 3.05 34.71 27.76
C GLU A 21 3.56 35.35 29.07
N ARG A 22 2.80 36.27 29.67
CA ARG A 22 3.16 36.88 30.98
C ARG A 22 3.08 35.91 32.15
N ASN A 23 2.27 34.86 32.06
CA ASN A 23 2.01 33.96 33.19
C ASN A 23 2.90 32.70 33.23
N VAL A 24 3.68 32.43 32.18
CA VAL A 24 4.59 31.26 32.14
C VAL A 24 5.89 31.49 32.94
N CYS A 25 6.24 32.75 33.27
CA CYS A 25 7.47 33.05 34.01
C CYS A 25 7.38 32.74 35.53
N ASN A 26 6.18 32.55 36.10
CA ASN A 26 6.00 32.43 37.55
C ASN A 26 5.25 31.15 37.97
N LYS A 27 5.80 29.97 37.68
CA LYS A 27 5.49 28.74 38.43
C LYS A 27 6.51 27.61 38.22
N ARG A 28 7.68 27.76 38.84
CA ARG A 28 8.46 26.61 39.32
C ARG A 28 8.27 26.49 40.82
N ARG A 29 7.47 25.51 41.28
CA ARG A 29 7.84 24.56 42.36
C ARG A 29 6.68 23.64 42.78
N LYS A 30 7.08 22.35 42.82
CA LYS A 30 6.70 21.21 43.67
C LYS A 30 5.35 20.49 43.54
N SER A 31 5.54 19.18 43.41
CA SER A 31 4.67 18.00 43.49
C SER A 31 3.86 17.91 44.79
N ASP A 32 2.61 17.42 44.75
CA ASP A 32 2.25 16.02 45.02
C ASP A 32 0.74 15.79 45.13
N SER A 33 0.32 14.60 44.69
CA SER A 33 -0.84 13.80 45.11
C SER A 33 -2.29 14.23 44.82
N ALA A 34 -3.06 13.22 44.42
CA ALA A 34 -4.48 13.25 44.09
C ALA A 34 -5.37 13.51 45.32
N GLY A 35 -6.44 14.29 45.13
CA GLY A 35 -7.46 14.51 46.15
C GLY A 35 -8.65 15.28 45.61
N THR A 36 -9.79 14.60 45.55
CA THR A 36 -11.14 15.13 45.31
C THR A 36 -11.39 16.39 46.16
N ARG A 37 -11.61 17.54 45.51
CA ARG A 37 -11.93 18.79 46.22
C ARG A 37 -13.43 18.88 46.49
N THR A 38 -13.83 18.53 47.70
CA THR A 38 -15.06 19.02 48.33
C THR A 38 -14.91 20.52 48.60
N THR A 39 -15.64 21.35 47.87
CA THR A 39 -15.69 22.80 48.10
C THR A 39 -16.69 23.11 49.22
N SER A 40 -16.19 23.56 50.37
CA SER A 40 -17.00 24.06 51.48
C SER A 40 -17.82 25.30 51.08
N LEU A 41 -19.06 25.41 51.58
CA LEU A 41 -19.99 26.51 51.27
C LEU A 41 -19.47 27.94 51.57
N LYS A 42 -18.44 28.11 52.41
CA LYS A 42 -17.79 29.42 52.65
C LYS A 42 -16.82 29.88 51.56
N SER A 43 -16.49 29.02 50.59
CA SER A 43 -15.65 29.40 49.44
C SER A 43 -16.44 29.75 48.18
N GLN A 44 -17.78 29.67 48.21
CA GLN A 44 -18.62 30.01 47.07
C GLN A 44 -18.94 31.51 46.96
N GLU A 45 -19.07 32.23 48.08
CA GLU A 45 -19.27 33.70 48.07
C GLU A 45 -18.04 34.43 47.51
N ASN A 46 -16.84 34.06 47.97
CA ASN A 46 -15.59 34.59 47.40
C ASN A 46 -15.34 34.13 45.95
N TYR A 47 -15.96 33.02 45.50
CA TYR A 47 -15.88 32.61 44.10
C TYR A 47 -16.81 33.46 43.22
N PHE A 48 -18.00 33.83 43.73
CA PHE A 48 -18.93 34.68 43.01
C PHE A 48 -18.40 36.10 42.80
N ASP A 49 -17.76 36.69 43.80
CA ASP A 49 -17.11 38.01 43.65
C ASP A 49 -15.84 37.95 42.80
N TYR A 50 -15.07 36.85 42.84
CA TYR A 50 -13.93 36.65 41.95
C TYR A 50 -14.36 36.43 40.48
N VAL A 51 -15.49 35.75 40.25
CA VAL A 51 -16.06 35.55 38.91
C VAL A 51 -16.75 36.82 38.41
N ASN A 52 -17.41 37.60 39.27
CA ASN A 52 -18.00 38.88 38.88
C ASN A 52 -16.95 39.95 38.58
N ASN A 53 -15.82 39.97 39.30
CA ASN A 53 -14.68 40.84 38.97
C ASN A 53 -13.89 40.37 37.73
N MET A 54 -14.11 39.15 37.22
CA MET A 54 -13.55 38.67 35.94
C MET A 54 -14.48 38.86 34.74
N LYS A 55 -15.67 39.43 34.92
CA LYS A 55 -16.52 39.86 33.80
C LYS A 55 -16.10 41.25 33.32
N GLU A 56 -14.84 41.39 32.90
CA GLU A 56 -14.48 42.52 32.06
C GLU A 56 -15.41 42.52 30.85
N LYS A 57 -16.05 43.67 30.61
CA LYS A 57 -16.98 43.83 29.49
C LYS A 57 -16.17 43.63 28.21
N VAL A 58 -16.38 42.51 27.53
CA VAL A 58 -15.67 42.19 26.29
C VAL A 58 -16.01 43.28 25.27
N ILE A 59 -15.01 44.06 24.85
CA ILE A 59 -15.19 45.24 24.00
C ILE A 59 -15.17 44.86 22.51
N GLN A 60 -14.54 43.74 22.16
CA GLN A 60 -14.42 43.27 20.78
C GLN A 60 -15.05 41.88 20.58
N PRO A 61 -15.74 41.65 19.44
CA PRO A 61 -16.27 40.33 19.13
C PRO A 61 -15.13 39.32 18.95
N CYS A 62 -15.39 38.06 19.31
CA CYS A 62 -14.47 36.97 19.00
C CYS A 62 -14.31 36.80 17.48
N GLN A 63 -13.11 36.41 17.06
CA GLN A 63 -12.84 36.07 15.67
C GLN A 63 -13.29 34.62 15.42
N LEU A 64 -14.25 34.46 14.51
CA LEU A 64 -14.70 33.16 14.01
C LEU A 64 -13.89 32.75 12.78
N THR A 65 -13.36 31.54 12.78
CA THR A 65 -12.91 30.83 11.58
C THR A 65 -13.77 29.59 11.38
N PHE A 66 -14.12 29.29 10.12
CA PHE A 66 -14.84 28.07 9.78
C PHE A 66 -14.04 27.26 8.76
N GLU A 67 -14.03 25.94 8.95
CA GLU A 67 -13.35 24.98 8.08
C GLU A 67 -14.35 23.89 7.70
N CYS A 68 -14.45 23.62 6.40
CA CYS A 68 -15.25 22.53 5.86
C CYS A 68 -14.31 21.45 5.36
N TYR A 69 -14.50 20.21 5.81
CA TYR A 69 -13.70 19.08 5.36
C TYR A 69 -14.53 17.81 5.28
N ARG A 70 -14.15 16.94 4.34
CA ARG A 70 -14.74 15.62 4.18
C ARG A 70 -13.74 14.54 4.58
N SER A 71 -14.21 13.50 5.26
CA SER A 71 -13.48 12.25 5.40
C SER A 71 -13.04 11.72 4.03
N SER A 72 -11.88 11.06 3.98
CA SER A 72 -11.38 10.49 2.74
C SER A 72 -12.39 9.55 2.09
N ILE A 73 -12.46 9.59 0.77
CA ILE A 73 -13.16 8.57 -0.03
C ILE A 73 -12.13 7.58 -0.56
N TYR A 74 -12.59 6.36 -0.82
CA TYR A 74 -11.72 5.26 -1.18
C TYR A 74 -12.18 4.68 -2.51
N ILE A 75 -11.30 4.67 -3.50
CA ILE A 75 -11.55 4.07 -4.81
C ILE A 75 -10.64 2.86 -4.93
N GLY A 76 -11.22 1.69 -5.16
CA GLY A 76 -10.47 0.45 -5.30
C GLY A 76 -10.76 -0.25 -6.61
N GLY A 77 -9.95 -1.24 -6.92
CA GLY A 77 -10.13 -2.11 -8.07
C GLY A 77 -8.89 -2.96 -8.26
N ARG A 78 -8.66 -3.43 -9.49
CA ARG A 78 -7.47 -4.23 -9.84
C ARG A 78 -6.71 -3.57 -10.96
N TYR A 79 -5.40 -3.43 -10.81
CA TYR A 79 -4.54 -2.92 -11.87
C TYR A 79 -3.79 -4.05 -12.60
N LEU A 80 -3.58 -3.84 -13.89
CA LEU A 80 -2.70 -4.61 -14.75
C LEU A 80 -1.54 -3.71 -15.14
N LYS A 81 -0.33 -4.27 -15.18
CA LYS A 81 0.91 -3.57 -15.52
C LYS A 81 1.58 -4.34 -16.64
N TYR A 82 1.72 -3.71 -17.81
CA TYR A 82 2.25 -4.36 -19.01
C TYR A 82 3.72 -4.04 -19.27
N SER A 83 4.18 -2.85 -18.84
CA SER A 83 5.57 -2.42 -19.01
C SER A 83 6.49 -3.07 -17.98
N ARG A 84 7.72 -3.41 -18.40
CA ARG A 84 8.83 -3.82 -17.53
C ARG A 84 9.72 -2.63 -17.11
N ASN A 85 9.31 -1.41 -17.43
CA ASN A 85 10.03 -0.17 -17.12
C ASN A 85 9.19 0.81 -16.26
N VAL A 86 8.11 0.30 -15.65
CA VAL A 86 7.19 1.07 -14.80
C VAL A 86 7.29 0.58 -13.36
N SER A 87 7.56 1.46 -12.41
CA SER A 87 7.56 1.11 -10.99
C SER A 87 6.13 1.04 -10.45
N GLN A 88 5.92 0.39 -9.30
CA GLN A 88 4.58 0.43 -8.69
C GLN A 88 4.29 1.80 -8.05
N THR A 89 5.26 2.36 -7.35
CA THR A 89 5.22 3.68 -6.71
C THR A 89 6.25 4.61 -7.34
N ARG A 90 6.07 5.92 -7.24
CA ARG A 90 7.05 6.89 -7.78
C ARG A 90 8.45 6.56 -7.28
N TRP A 91 9.42 6.46 -8.19
CA TRP A 91 10.79 6.07 -7.87
C TRP A 91 11.79 7.10 -8.43
N VAL A 92 12.50 7.77 -7.52
CA VAL A 92 13.51 8.78 -7.80
C VAL A 92 14.75 8.45 -6.96
N ILE A 93 15.94 8.50 -7.57
CA ILE A 93 17.24 8.32 -6.92
C ILE A 93 18.09 9.53 -7.30
N ASP A 94 18.66 10.24 -6.32
CA ASP A 94 19.50 11.43 -6.55
C ASP A 94 18.85 12.45 -7.51
N ASP A 95 17.55 12.73 -7.28
CA ASP A 95 16.68 13.59 -8.11
C ASP A 95 16.44 13.12 -9.56
N GLU A 96 17.00 11.97 -9.96
CA GLU A 96 16.75 11.34 -11.25
C GLU A 96 15.62 10.30 -11.16
N ARG A 97 14.66 10.38 -12.10
CA ARG A 97 13.55 9.42 -12.18
C ARG A 97 14.06 8.06 -12.65
N VAL A 98 13.69 7.00 -11.93
CA VAL A 98 13.91 5.62 -12.35
C VAL A 98 12.65 5.07 -13.03
N GLY A 99 12.83 4.55 -14.24
CA GLY A 99 11.73 4.08 -15.07
C GLY A 99 10.95 5.22 -15.73
N GLU A 100 10.00 4.88 -16.59
CA GLU A 100 9.24 5.87 -17.37
C GLU A 100 8.05 6.46 -16.61
N ALA A 101 7.44 5.70 -15.72
CA ALA A 101 6.27 6.09 -14.94
C ALA A 101 6.11 5.18 -13.70
N SER A 102 5.08 5.45 -12.89
CA SER A 102 4.62 4.52 -11.85
C SER A 102 3.13 4.23 -11.94
N VAL A 103 2.72 3.05 -11.50
CA VAL A 103 1.30 2.66 -11.37
C VAL A 103 0.55 3.68 -10.50
N GLU A 104 1.14 4.03 -9.35
CA GLU A 104 0.63 5.06 -8.44
C GLU A 104 0.33 6.39 -9.14
N GLU A 105 1.26 6.91 -9.93
CA GLU A 105 1.12 8.22 -10.60
C GLU A 105 0.07 8.17 -11.70
N ILE A 106 0.04 7.09 -12.49
CA ILE A 106 -0.95 6.91 -13.57
C ILE A 106 -2.36 6.86 -12.99
N LEU A 107 -2.56 6.05 -11.96
CA LEU A 107 -3.87 5.89 -11.32
C LEU A 107 -4.25 7.14 -10.53
N GLY A 108 -3.38 7.61 -9.64
CA GLY A 108 -3.64 8.78 -8.80
C GLY A 108 -3.88 10.04 -9.62
N GLY A 109 -3.08 10.28 -10.66
CA GLY A 109 -3.24 11.41 -11.57
C GLY A 109 -4.53 11.36 -12.40
N SER A 110 -5.12 10.18 -12.58
CA SER A 110 -6.38 10.01 -13.30
C SER A 110 -7.60 10.12 -12.39
N ILE A 111 -7.48 9.61 -11.17
CA ILE A 111 -8.57 9.46 -10.20
C ILE A 111 -8.77 10.76 -9.41
N LEU A 112 -7.69 11.39 -8.93
CA LEU A 112 -7.77 12.58 -8.08
C LEU A 112 -8.55 13.74 -8.73
N PRO A 113 -8.34 14.11 -10.01
CA PRO A 113 -9.04 15.23 -10.63
C PRO A 113 -10.56 15.04 -10.71
N CYS A 114 -11.03 13.78 -10.82
CA CYS A 114 -12.46 13.46 -10.86
C CYS A 114 -13.19 13.75 -9.54
N PHE A 115 -12.45 13.94 -8.44
CA PHE A 115 -13.03 14.17 -7.12
C PHE A 115 -12.71 15.56 -6.54
N GLN A 116 -11.86 16.33 -7.23
CA GLN A 116 -11.39 17.65 -6.77
C GLN A 116 -10.86 17.58 -5.32
N GLY A 117 -10.13 16.50 -5.01
CA GLY A 117 -9.52 16.30 -3.70
C GLY A 117 -8.22 17.09 -3.56
N ASP A 118 -7.76 17.24 -2.33
CA ASP A 118 -6.53 17.97 -2.02
C ASP A 118 -5.27 17.12 -2.26
N GLY A 119 -5.43 15.78 -2.30
CA GLY A 119 -4.35 14.83 -2.51
C GLY A 119 -4.84 13.38 -2.52
N TYR A 120 -3.92 12.45 -2.80
CA TYR A 120 -4.22 11.02 -2.76
C TYR A 120 -3.13 10.21 -2.06
N LYS A 121 -3.50 9.02 -1.58
CA LYS A 121 -2.54 7.97 -1.17
C LYS A 121 -2.85 6.68 -1.89
N PHE A 122 -1.80 5.99 -2.33
CA PHE A 122 -1.92 4.70 -3.01
C PHE A 122 -1.56 3.54 -2.08
N HIS A 123 -2.39 2.51 -2.11
CA HIS A 123 -2.22 1.27 -1.37
C HIS A 123 -2.47 0.10 -2.33
N ALA A 124 -1.73 -0.99 -2.15
CA ALA A 124 -1.90 -2.20 -2.96
C ALA A 124 -1.71 -3.44 -2.10
N ALA A 125 -2.35 -4.55 -2.50
CA ALA A 125 -2.16 -5.85 -1.87
C ALA A 125 -0.81 -6.47 -2.30
N GLY A 126 0.28 -5.91 -1.79
CA GLY A 126 1.66 -6.27 -2.13
C GLY A 126 2.25 -5.48 -3.31
N ARG A 127 3.44 -5.89 -3.76
CA ARG A 127 4.23 -5.19 -4.77
C ARG A 127 4.98 -6.16 -5.69
N GLU A 128 5.18 -5.75 -6.94
CA GLU A 128 6.11 -6.37 -7.88
C GLU A 128 7.33 -5.47 -8.17
N ASP A 129 8.43 -6.08 -8.63
CA ASP A 129 9.62 -5.33 -9.09
C ASP A 129 9.31 -4.56 -10.39
N ILE A 130 10.16 -3.58 -10.73
CA ILE A 130 9.99 -2.74 -11.93
C ILE A 130 9.94 -3.57 -13.23
N ASP A 131 10.77 -4.61 -13.31
CA ASP A 131 10.92 -5.51 -14.45
C ASP A 131 9.86 -6.61 -14.52
N VAL A 132 8.91 -6.64 -13.58
CA VAL A 132 7.85 -7.66 -13.46
C VAL A 132 6.51 -7.10 -13.93
N ARG A 133 5.81 -7.84 -14.79
CA ARG A 133 4.45 -7.48 -15.22
C ARG A 133 3.40 -7.97 -14.23
N MET A 134 2.26 -7.30 -14.18
CA MET A 134 1.07 -7.72 -13.44
C MET A 134 -0.05 -8.00 -14.45
N LEU A 135 -0.32 -9.28 -14.70
CA LEU A 135 -1.25 -9.77 -15.72
C LEU A 135 -2.48 -10.46 -15.09
N GLY A 136 -3.24 -11.19 -15.92
CA GLY A 136 -4.39 -12.00 -15.51
C GLY A 136 -5.49 -11.20 -14.80
N THR A 137 -5.76 -11.56 -13.54
CA THR A 137 -6.77 -10.88 -12.71
C THR A 137 -6.33 -9.49 -12.26
N GLY A 138 -5.05 -9.15 -12.36
CA GLY A 138 -4.49 -7.90 -11.85
C GLY A 138 -4.30 -7.90 -10.33
N ARG A 139 -3.62 -6.88 -9.81
CA ARG A 139 -3.39 -6.71 -8.37
C ARG A 139 -4.44 -5.77 -7.77
N PRO A 140 -5.07 -6.14 -6.64
CA PRO A 140 -5.92 -5.24 -5.89
C PRO A 140 -5.19 -3.99 -5.43
N PHE A 141 -5.84 -2.84 -5.59
CA PHE A 141 -5.34 -1.57 -5.11
C PHE A 141 -6.47 -0.71 -4.51
N LEU A 142 -6.04 0.33 -3.81
CA LEU A 142 -6.87 1.33 -3.17
C LEU A 142 -6.21 2.71 -3.31
N ILE A 143 -6.99 3.69 -3.73
CA ILE A 143 -6.64 5.10 -3.75
C ILE A 143 -7.51 5.81 -2.70
N GLU A 144 -6.87 6.36 -1.68
CA GLU A 144 -7.50 7.23 -0.69
C GLU A 144 -7.45 8.67 -1.23
N ILE A 145 -8.60 9.27 -1.52
CA ILE A 145 -8.69 10.68 -1.91
C ILE A 145 -9.03 11.52 -0.69
N GLN A 146 -8.16 12.49 -0.40
CA GLN A 146 -8.28 13.39 0.75
C GLN A 146 -9.20 14.56 0.40
N ASN A 147 -10.15 14.87 1.30
CA ASN A 147 -11.03 16.03 1.22
C ASN A 147 -11.76 16.20 -0.13
N ALA A 148 -12.35 15.12 -0.64
CA ALA A 148 -13.07 15.15 -1.92
C ALA A 148 -14.27 16.12 -1.90
N ARG A 149 -14.35 16.97 -2.93
CA ARG A 149 -15.45 17.95 -3.10
C ARG A 149 -16.58 17.40 -3.96
N GLN A 150 -16.29 16.40 -4.79
CA GLN A 150 -17.26 15.67 -5.58
C GLN A 150 -17.54 14.29 -4.98
N VAL A 151 -18.82 13.92 -4.90
CA VAL A 151 -19.25 12.62 -4.37
C VAL A 151 -19.18 11.58 -5.49
N PRO A 152 -18.68 10.37 -5.21
CA PRO A 152 -18.68 9.28 -6.19
C PRO A 152 -20.10 8.93 -6.66
N SER A 153 -20.24 8.73 -7.97
CA SER A 153 -21.41 8.11 -8.61
C SER A 153 -20.94 6.95 -9.47
N LYS A 154 -21.83 5.99 -9.76
CA LYS A 154 -21.50 4.85 -10.63
C LYS A 154 -21.00 5.27 -12.01
N ASP A 155 -21.56 6.34 -12.56
CA ASP A 155 -21.16 6.86 -13.88
C ASP A 155 -19.73 7.43 -13.83
N ILE A 156 -19.39 8.21 -12.79
CA ILE A 156 -18.02 8.74 -12.61
C ILE A 156 -17.01 7.60 -12.53
N ILE A 157 -17.32 6.53 -11.79
CA ILE A 157 -16.43 5.37 -11.65
C ILE A 157 -16.24 4.64 -12.98
N LYS A 158 -17.32 4.46 -13.74
CA LYS A 158 -17.26 3.82 -15.06
C LYS A 158 -16.47 4.65 -16.07
N ASP A 159 -16.71 5.96 -16.12
CA ASP A 159 -16.00 6.88 -17.00
C ASP A 159 -14.51 6.94 -16.67
N MET A 160 -14.16 6.86 -15.39
CA MET A 160 -12.79 6.78 -14.90
C MET A 160 -12.09 5.50 -15.35
N GLU A 161 -12.75 4.34 -15.24
CA GLU A 161 -12.22 3.07 -15.72
C GLU A 161 -11.97 3.11 -17.24
N ILE A 162 -12.92 3.65 -18.02
CA ILE A 162 -12.77 3.83 -19.47
C ILE A 162 -11.59 4.75 -19.78
N LYS A 163 -11.50 5.90 -19.11
CA LYS A 163 -10.43 6.90 -19.32
C LYS A 163 -9.05 6.34 -19.02
N ILE A 164 -8.89 5.59 -17.94
CA ILE A 164 -7.60 4.96 -17.60
C ILE A 164 -7.24 3.92 -18.65
N ASN A 165 -8.21 3.11 -19.08
CA ASN A 165 -7.98 2.03 -20.04
C ASN A 165 -7.76 2.49 -21.48
N SER A 166 -8.13 3.73 -21.82
CA SER A 166 -7.97 4.31 -23.16
C SER A 166 -6.70 5.14 -23.36
N MET A 167 -5.81 5.23 -22.36
CA MET A 167 -4.53 5.92 -22.50
C MET A 167 -3.65 5.29 -23.60
N GLU A 168 -2.99 6.14 -24.40
CA GLU A 168 -2.23 5.72 -25.59
C GLU A 168 -1.07 4.76 -25.30
N ASN A 169 -0.32 5.02 -24.23
CA ASN A 169 0.88 4.26 -23.87
C ASN A 169 0.58 2.88 -23.27
N GLN A 170 -0.68 2.60 -22.89
CA GLN A 170 -1.17 1.31 -22.36
C GLN A 170 -0.26 0.66 -21.31
N LEU A 171 0.44 1.46 -20.50
CA LEU A 171 1.38 0.97 -19.50
C LEU A 171 0.68 0.20 -18.38
N VAL A 172 -0.49 0.72 -17.98
CA VAL A 172 -1.33 0.22 -16.90
C VAL A 172 -2.78 0.21 -17.39
N LYS A 173 -3.53 -0.83 -17.01
CA LYS A 173 -4.99 -0.88 -17.15
C LYS A 173 -5.63 -1.16 -15.80
N VAL A 174 -6.90 -0.87 -15.66
CA VAL A 174 -7.69 -1.16 -14.47
C VAL A 174 -8.93 -1.97 -14.82
N LYS A 175 -9.41 -2.71 -13.83
CA LYS A 175 -10.64 -3.49 -13.88
C LYS A 175 -11.37 -3.35 -12.55
N ASN A 176 -12.69 -3.49 -12.61
CA ASN A 176 -13.56 -3.58 -11.43
C ASN A 176 -13.36 -2.37 -10.50
N LEU A 177 -13.30 -1.15 -11.05
CA LEU A 177 -13.25 0.04 -10.21
C LEU A 177 -14.54 0.17 -9.40
N ASP A 178 -14.42 0.43 -8.11
CA ASP A 178 -15.57 0.69 -7.24
C ASP A 178 -15.20 1.58 -6.04
N VAL A 179 -16.22 2.13 -5.40
CA VAL A 179 -16.09 2.88 -4.15
C VAL A 179 -16.01 1.90 -2.98
N LEU A 180 -15.00 2.07 -2.15
CA LEU A 180 -14.80 1.27 -0.95
C LEU A 180 -15.24 1.98 0.31
N GLY A 181 -15.62 1.18 1.31
CA GLY A 181 -15.72 1.62 2.69
C GLY A 181 -14.35 1.65 3.39
N ASN A 182 -14.35 2.11 4.65
CA ASN A 182 -13.14 2.22 5.49
C ASN A 182 -12.40 0.88 5.71
N GLN A 183 -13.06 -0.26 5.43
CA GLN A 183 -12.47 -1.60 5.52
C GLN A 183 -11.41 -1.87 4.44
N GLY A 184 -11.40 -1.09 3.34
CA GLY A 184 -10.51 -1.32 2.20
C GLY A 184 -9.03 -1.39 2.57
N TRP A 185 -8.61 -0.60 3.57
CA TRP A 185 -7.25 -0.61 4.09
C TRP A 185 -6.86 -1.94 4.74
N ALA A 186 -7.77 -2.52 5.53
CA ALA A 186 -7.56 -3.81 6.16
C ALA A 186 -7.47 -4.92 5.10
N MET A 187 -8.34 -4.86 4.10
CA MET A 187 -8.34 -5.80 2.96
C MET A 187 -6.99 -5.79 2.23
N MET A 188 -6.41 -4.62 1.91
CA MET A 188 -5.11 -4.56 1.23
C MET A 188 -3.98 -5.22 2.04
N ARG A 189 -3.96 -4.99 3.37
CA ARG A 189 -2.93 -5.57 4.26
C ARG A 189 -3.06 -7.09 4.41
N GLU A 190 -4.28 -7.59 4.59
CA GLU A 190 -4.56 -9.03 4.63
C GLU A 190 -4.18 -9.70 3.29
N GLY A 191 -4.57 -9.05 2.19
CA GLY A 191 -4.24 -9.45 0.82
C GLY A 191 -2.75 -9.64 0.58
N GLU A 192 -1.94 -8.68 1.06
CA GLU A 192 -0.48 -8.75 1.00
C GLU A 192 0.08 -9.93 1.79
N ALA A 193 -0.35 -10.09 3.05
CA ALA A 193 0.25 -11.00 4.02
C ALA A 193 -0.13 -12.47 3.82
N GLU A 194 -1.36 -12.77 3.39
CA GLU A 194 -1.92 -14.13 3.52
C GLU A 194 -2.21 -14.79 2.18
N LYS A 195 -2.62 -14.02 1.19
CA LYS A 195 -3.18 -14.60 -0.04
C LYS A 195 -2.10 -15.22 -0.91
N GLN A 196 -2.43 -16.31 -1.60
CA GLN A 196 -1.53 -16.94 -2.56
C GLN A 196 -1.34 -16.05 -3.79
N LYS A 197 -0.17 -16.17 -4.42
CA LYS A 197 0.14 -15.48 -5.68
C LYS A 197 0.58 -16.49 -6.72
N GLN A 198 0.18 -16.26 -7.95
CA GLN A 198 0.58 -17.06 -9.10
C GLN A 198 1.49 -16.28 -10.03
N TYR A 199 2.44 -16.99 -10.62
CA TYR A 199 3.45 -16.40 -11.47
C TYR A 199 3.69 -17.25 -12.71
N SER A 200 4.23 -16.60 -13.74
CA SER A 200 4.85 -17.25 -14.88
C SER A 200 6.25 -16.67 -15.06
N ALA A 201 7.26 -17.53 -15.12
CA ALA A 201 8.65 -17.15 -15.25
C ALA A 201 9.27 -17.77 -16.51
N LEU A 202 9.96 -16.96 -17.31
CA LEU A 202 10.84 -17.46 -18.35
C LEU A 202 12.17 -17.84 -17.70
N VAL A 203 12.49 -19.14 -17.74
CA VAL A 203 13.65 -19.72 -17.09
C VAL A 203 14.58 -20.31 -18.13
N TRP A 204 15.88 -20.06 -17.94
CA TRP A 204 16.96 -20.73 -18.66
C TRP A 204 17.67 -21.70 -17.72
N ILE A 205 18.11 -22.84 -18.24
CA ILE A 205 18.98 -23.79 -17.52
C ILE A 205 20.23 -24.15 -18.33
N SER A 206 21.30 -24.52 -17.63
CA SER A 206 22.62 -24.77 -18.24
C SER A 206 22.75 -26.09 -19.00
N ARG A 207 21.69 -26.89 -19.08
CA ARG A 207 21.63 -28.17 -19.80
C ARG A 207 20.27 -28.31 -20.48
N ASP A 208 20.13 -29.28 -21.36
CA ASP A 208 18.83 -29.57 -21.97
C ASP A 208 17.83 -30.12 -20.96
N LEU A 209 16.56 -29.70 -21.10
CA LEU A 209 15.42 -30.26 -20.40
C LEU A 209 15.19 -31.70 -20.85
N ASN A 210 15.03 -32.59 -19.89
CA ASN A 210 14.60 -33.96 -20.12
C ASN A 210 13.17 -34.17 -19.59
N ASN A 211 12.58 -35.35 -19.85
CA ASN A 211 11.21 -35.63 -19.41
C ASN A 211 11.10 -35.88 -17.90
N GLU A 212 12.19 -36.28 -17.24
CA GLU A 212 12.25 -36.46 -15.78
C GLU A 212 12.11 -35.10 -15.07
N ASP A 213 12.71 -34.04 -15.61
CA ASP A 213 12.56 -32.67 -15.08
C ASP A 213 11.10 -32.24 -14.99
N LEU A 214 10.32 -32.54 -16.04
CA LEU A 214 8.90 -32.22 -16.07
C LEU A 214 8.14 -32.95 -14.97
N GLN A 215 8.48 -34.22 -14.73
CA GLN A 215 7.87 -35.01 -13.67
C GLN A 215 8.30 -34.52 -12.28
N THR A 216 9.59 -34.24 -12.07
CA THR A 216 10.12 -33.70 -10.81
C THR A 216 9.43 -32.39 -10.43
N ILE A 217 9.30 -31.45 -11.38
CA ILE A 217 8.65 -30.17 -11.10
C ILE A 217 7.14 -30.31 -10.93
N SER A 218 6.46 -31.08 -11.78
CA SER A 218 4.98 -31.18 -11.74
C SER A 218 4.45 -32.03 -10.58
N SER A 219 5.28 -32.91 -10.03
CA SER A 219 4.92 -33.74 -8.86
C SER A 219 5.07 -32.98 -7.53
N ALA A 220 5.86 -31.89 -7.51
CA ALA A 220 6.05 -31.08 -6.31
C ALA A 220 4.76 -30.30 -5.97
N LYS A 221 4.14 -30.69 -4.84
CA LYS A 221 2.95 -30.03 -4.27
C LYS A 221 3.21 -29.68 -2.82
N ASP A 222 2.75 -28.49 -2.43
CA ASP A 222 2.93 -27.91 -1.09
C ASP A 222 4.37 -28.09 -0.56
N MET A 223 5.34 -27.87 -1.44
CA MET A 223 6.75 -28.03 -1.15
C MET A 223 7.23 -26.89 -0.26
N LYS A 224 7.80 -27.24 0.89
CA LYS A 224 8.46 -26.29 1.78
C LYS A 224 9.83 -25.90 1.24
N ILE A 225 10.10 -24.60 1.25
CA ILE A 225 11.42 -24.04 0.96
C ILE A 225 11.85 -23.13 2.10
N ILE A 226 13.16 -23.00 2.28
CA ILE A 226 13.77 -22.07 3.22
C ILE A 226 14.42 -20.96 2.40
N GLN A 227 13.97 -19.73 2.62
CA GLN A 227 14.53 -18.54 1.97
C GLN A 227 15.16 -17.62 3.00
N LYS A 228 16.47 -17.39 2.86
CA LYS A 228 17.11 -16.24 3.49
C LYS A 228 16.72 -14.98 2.74
N THR A 229 16.78 -13.85 3.44
CA THR A 229 16.49 -12.54 2.83
C THR A 229 17.45 -12.32 1.65
N PRO A 230 16.92 -12.09 0.43
CA PRO A 230 17.73 -12.04 -0.78
C PRO A 230 18.85 -11.02 -0.75
N ILE A 231 20.00 -11.34 -1.34
CA ILE A 231 21.17 -10.44 -1.35
C ILE A 231 20.80 -9.05 -1.88
N ARG A 232 20.08 -8.98 -3.00
CA ARG A 232 19.68 -7.72 -3.66
C ARG A 232 18.81 -6.79 -2.79
N VAL A 233 18.21 -7.30 -1.71
CA VAL A 233 17.36 -6.50 -0.80
C VAL A 233 17.97 -6.34 0.60
N LEU A 234 19.14 -6.93 0.87
CA LEU A 234 19.79 -6.86 2.20
C LEU A 234 20.12 -5.42 2.63
N HIS A 235 20.41 -4.52 1.68
CA HIS A 235 20.66 -3.10 1.99
C HIS A 235 19.46 -2.38 2.63
N ARG A 236 18.25 -2.94 2.51
CA ARG A 236 16.99 -2.33 2.96
C ARG A 236 16.14 -3.23 3.87
N ARG A 237 16.51 -4.50 4.06
CA ARG A 237 15.75 -5.47 4.85
C ARG A 237 16.67 -6.23 5.80
N SER A 238 16.18 -6.48 7.01
CA SER A 238 16.89 -7.28 8.00
C SER A 238 17.14 -8.70 7.49
N PRO A 239 18.33 -9.26 7.74
CA PRO A 239 18.66 -10.63 7.34
C PRO A 239 17.84 -11.61 8.20
N LEU A 240 16.87 -12.25 7.57
CA LEU A 240 16.01 -13.26 8.18
C LEU A 240 15.90 -14.47 7.28
N GLU A 241 15.73 -15.64 7.89
CA GLU A 241 15.41 -16.90 7.24
C GLU A 241 13.93 -17.22 7.46
N ARG A 242 13.24 -17.65 6.41
CA ARG A 242 11.80 -17.91 6.46
C ARG A 242 11.44 -19.16 5.67
N GLU A 243 10.64 -20.01 6.28
CA GLU A 243 9.96 -21.09 5.57
C GLU A 243 8.86 -20.49 4.66
N ARG A 244 8.78 -20.99 3.43
CA ARG A 244 7.76 -20.65 2.44
C ARG A 244 7.24 -21.92 1.79
N ILE A 245 6.05 -21.85 1.21
CA ILE A 245 5.42 -22.98 0.54
C ILE A 245 5.22 -22.65 -0.93
N ILE A 246 5.68 -23.56 -1.79
CA ILE A 246 5.33 -23.61 -3.21
C ILE A 246 4.18 -24.61 -3.34
N HIS A 247 2.96 -24.10 -3.57
CA HIS A 247 1.75 -24.92 -3.58
C HIS A 247 1.71 -25.86 -4.77
N TRP A 248 2.06 -25.37 -5.95
CA TRP A 248 2.21 -26.18 -7.15
C TRP A 248 3.13 -25.49 -8.16
N MET A 249 3.70 -26.30 -9.05
CA MET A 249 4.45 -25.84 -10.21
C MET A 249 4.03 -26.62 -11.46
N LYS A 250 4.16 -25.97 -12.62
CA LYS A 250 3.98 -26.58 -13.93
C LYS A 250 5.04 -26.03 -14.88
N LEU A 251 5.63 -26.94 -15.64
CA LEU A 251 6.66 -26.65 -16.61
C LEU A 251 6.03 -26.68 -18.02
N GLU A 252 6.27 -25.65 -18.82
CA GLU A 252 5.84 -25.57 -20.22
C GLU A 252 7.07 -25.37 -21.12
N LYS A 253 7.30 -26.33 -22.02
CA LYS A 253 8.43 -26.31 -22.96
C LYS A 253 8.23 -25.24 -24.02
N ILE A 254 9.30 -24.54 -24.38
CA ILE A 254 9.31 -23.61 -25.50
C ILE A 254 9.74 -24.35 -26.77
N LEU A 255 8.88 -24.33 -27.80
CA LEU A 255 9.19 -24.95 -29.09
C LEU A 255 10.47 -24.34 -29.69
N GLY A 256 11.36 -25.19 -30.19
CA GLY A 256 12.63 -24.76 -30.77
C GLY A 256 13.75 -24.46 -29.76
N SER A 257 13.51 -24.67 -28.47
CA SER A 257 14.53 -24.51 -27.43
C SER A 257 14.53 -25.69 -26.46
N SER A 258 15.71 -26.23 -26.18
CA SER A 258 15.91 -27.29 -25.17
C SER A 258 16.28 -26.75 -23.78
N GLN A 259 16.74 -25.50 -23.68
CA GLN A 259 17.27 -24.92 -22.42
C GLN A 259 16.37 -23.86 -21.79
N TYR A 260 15.36 -23.37 -22.52
CA TYR A 260 14.40 -22.39 -22.05
C TYR A 260 13.01 -22.99 -21.87
N PHE A 261 12.32 -22.55 -20.82
CA PHE A 261 10.95 -22.94 -20.51
C PHE A 261 10.18 -21.87 -19.74
N LEU A 262 8.86 -22.02 -19.74
CA LEU A 262 7.97 -21.29 -18.85
C LEU A 262 7.71 -22.12 -17.58
N LEU A 263 8.03 -21.54 -16.43
CA LEU A 263 7.67 -22.07 -15.12
C LEU A 263 6.43 -21.33 -14.62
N HIS A 264 5.32 -22.03 -14.55
CA HIS A 264 4.11 -21.56 -13.89
C HIS A 264 4.11 -22.06 -12.45
N LEU A 265 3.80 -21.19 -11.49
CA LEU A 265 3.84 -21.58 -10.08
C LEU A 265 2.87 -20.77 -9.22
N CYS A 266 2.38 -21.40 -8.16
CA CYS A 266 1.58 -20.76 -7.12
C CYS A 266 2.31 -20.88 -5.77
N THR A 267 2.45 -19.77 -5.07
CA THR A 267 3.25 -19.71 -3.84
C THR A 267 2.49 -19.07 -2.70
N GLN A 268 2.95 -19.34 -1.48
CA GLN A 268 2.64 -18.56 -0.30
C GLN A 268 3.01 -17.08 -0.53
N ALA A 269 2.30 -16.18 0.15
CA ALA A 269 2.64 -14.76 0.20
C ALA A 269 4.10 -14.53 0.65
N GLY A 270 4.73 -13.49 0.08
CA GLY A 270 6.10 -13.10 0.43
C GLY A 270 7.18 -14.10 0.05
N THR A 271 6.93 -14.97 -0.92
CA THR A 271 7.94 -15.86 -1.53
C THR A 271 8.72 -15.09 -2.60
N TYR A 272 10.05 -15.17 -2.55
CA TYR A 272 10.94 -14.50 -3.50
C TYR A 272 11.21 -15.39 -4.70
N ILE A 273 10.48 -15.16 -5.80
CA ILE A 273 10.44 -16.06 -6.96
C ILE A 273 11.76 -16.11 -7.72
N LYS A 274 12.42 -14.96 -7.92
CA LYS A 274 13.71 -14.91 -8.62
C LYS A 274 14.72 -15.82 -7.90
N GLU A 275 14.83 -15.64 -6.60
CA GLU A 275 15.73 -16.41 -5.74
C GLU A 275 15.34 -17.88 -5.60
N PHE A 276 14.05 -18.22 -5.70
CA PHE A 276 13.60 -19.61 -5.81
C PHE A 276 14.06 -20.26 -7.12
N VAL A 277 14.17 -19.52 -8.22
CA VAL A 277 14.71 -20.05 -9.48
C VAL A 277 16.22 -20.25 -9.40
N HIS A 278 16.98 -19.18 -9.16
CA HIS A 278 18.46 -19.21 -9.27
C HIS A 278 19.18 -19.60 -7.96
N GLY A 279 18.45 -19.80 -6.86
CA GLY A 279 18.98 -20.27 -5.58
C GLY A 279 19.71 -19.23 -4.73
N ASP A 280 19.92 -18.01 -5.24
CA ASP A 280 20.61 -16.90 -4.55
C ASP A 280 21.94 -17.35 -3.89
N LEU A 281 22.79 -18.06 -4.64
CA LEU A 281 24.05 -18.63 -4.16
C LEU A 281 23.86 -19.60 -2.97
N GLY A 282 22.81 -20.42 -3.00
CA GLY A 282 22.50 -21.40 -1.94
C GLY A 282 21.72 -20.82 -0.75
N ARG A 283 21.24 -19.58 -0.85
CA ARG A 283 20.44 -18.91 0.20
C ARG A 283 18.95 -19.25 0.14
N THR A 284 18.51 -19.87 -0.95
CA THR A 284 17.18 -20.48 -1.08
C THR A 284 17.31 -21.97 -1.36
N GLN A 285 16.72 -22.81 -0.51
CA GLN A 285 16.79 -24.27 -0.63
C GLN A 285 15.45 -24.95 -0.26
N PRO A 286 14.93 -25.88 -1.09
CA PRO A 286 15.33 -26.10 -2.48
C PRO A 286 15.01 -24.91 -3.38
N SER A 287 15.78 -24.80 -4.46
CA SER A 287 15.59 -23.91 -5.61
C SER A 287 15.44 -24.73 -6.91
N ILE A 288 14.91 -24.14 -7.98
CA ILE A 288 14.79 -24.81 -9.29
C ILE A 288 16.14 -25.35 -9.76
N GLY A 289 17.21 -24.56 -9.64
CA GLY A 289 18.56 -25.05 -9.99
C GLY A 289 18.96 -26.30 -9.19
N SER A 290 18.74 -26.29 -7.87
CA SER A 290 19.03 -27.47 -7.03
C SER A 290 18.12 -28.67 -7.34
N MET A 291 16.84 -28.44 -7.67
CA MET A 291 15.88 -29.49 -8.00
C MET A 291 16.21 -30.17 -9.32
N LEU A 292 16.70 -29.41 -10.31
CA LEU A 292 17.10 -29.91 -11.61
C LEU A 292 18.58 -30.30 -11.67
N GLY A 293 19.33 -30.17 -10.58
CA GLY A 293 20.77 -30.48 -10.53
C GLY A 293 21.61 -29.69 -11.53
N CYS A 294 21.21 -28.46 -11.87
CA CYS A 294 21.91 -27.62 -12.83
C CYS A 294 21.78 -26.13 -12.49
N ARG A 295 22.51 -25.26 -13.19
CA ARG A 295 22.33 -23.82 -13.02
C ARG A 295 21.01 -23.41 -13.68
N ALA A 296 20.21 -22.62 -12.98
CA ALA A 296 18.99 -22.02 -13.48
C ALA A 296 19.05 -20.50 -13.32
N GLU A 297 18.54 -19.77 -14.30
CA GLU A 297 18.45 -18.31 -14.29
C GLU A 297 17.04 -17.87 -14.72
N ILE A 298 16.55 -16.79 -14.12
CA ILE A 298 15.26 -16.19 -14.47
C ILE A 298 15.49 -14.99 -15.38
N LEU A 299 14.87 -15.02 -16.56
CA LEU A 299 14.98 -13.94 -17.54
C LEU A 299 13.84 -12.94 -17.45
N GLN A 300 12.63 -13.46 -17.23
CA GLN A 300 11.42 -12.66 -17.14
C GLN A 300 10.48 -13.25 -16.11
N LEU A 301 9.71 -12.40 -15.45
CA LEU A 301 8.73 -12.80 -14.46
C LEU A 301 7.47 -11.98 -14.64
N ASP A 302 6.34 -12.66 -14.57
CA ASP A 302 5.01 -12.05 -14.54
C ASP A 302 4.26 -12.58 -13.32
N VAL A 303 3.53 -11.70 -12.66
CA VAL A 303 2.47 -12.11 -11.73
C VAL A 303 1.21 -12.33 -12.57
N THR A 304 0.64 -13.53 -12.49
CA THR A 304 -0.53 -13.92 -13.29
C THR A 304 -1.82 -13.86 -12.48
N ASP A 305 -1.73 -13.98 -11.16
CA ASP A 305 -2.90 -13.92 -10.28
C ASP A 305 -2.53 -13.55 -8.84
N VAL A 306 -3.42 -12.83 -8.18
CA VAL A 306 -3.39 -12.55 -6.74
C VAL A 306 -4.71 -13.02 -6.17
N LYS A 307 -4.69 -14.16 -5.45
CA LYS A 307 -5.89 -14.87 -4.97
C LYS A 307 -6.57 -14.14 -3.82
N MET A 308 -7.21 -13.03 -4.15
CA MET A 308 -7.94 -12.19 -3.23
C MET A 308 -9.31 -11.93 -3.82
N ASP A 309 -10.35 -12.43 -3.13
CA ASP A 309 -11.75 -12.24 -3.48
C ASP A 309 -12.17 -10.83 -3.07
N CYS A 310 -11.69 -9.85 -3.83
CA CYS A 310 -12.14 -8.47 -3.77
C CYS A 310 -12.20 -7.90 -5.19
N PHE A 311 -13.28 -7.16 -5.44
CA PHE A 311 -13.64 -6.54 -6.73
C PHE A 311 -13.91 -7.55 -7.86
#